data_AF-A0A2E9IUH2-F1
#
_entry.id   AF-A0A2E9IUH2-F1
#
_cell.length_a   1.000
_cell.length_b   1.000
_cell.length_c   1.000
_cell.angle_alpha   90.00
_cell.angle_beta   90.00
_cell.angle_gamma   90.00
#
_symmetry.space_group_name_H-M   'P 1'
#
loop_
_entity.id
_entity.type
_entity.pdbx_description
1 polymer ?
#
loop_
_entity_poly.entity_id
_entity_poly.type
_entity_poly.pdbx_seq_one_letter_code
_entity_poly.pdbx_strand_id
1 'polypeptide(L)'
;MHVLTANRTTRSQLALLLRDLGYTPTFHEDAKKLLGALSETPSDLLIDLSCELSEIELERLKAAQPTANLIGFQHYSESNTGNEIKAQGYTALIILPSHAERAKARLKNAFRNSTNESSSSRSWATRAPFGNTRSTGTAKTPRPFGTRPSYGTRPPFGSNRPSSSSKTSRPFANKPKVDIHARYLAAYSPIAKDFVQALKEGCTPGSTLVLTGEEGAEHELAAREFNYQFNQDATPLHTIPSNNICIKELEQMEKNANKAKQPINCYLGRTDDFSEESMEQIKLFQQYLDNLRNPHMQLIIAHEHGSETCFHRGVEASFKAVQAKAVTLTIPPLRARVEDIAPVCHTLLGTLRCAHPFLLVHYISNAAIEHLVEHRSELSYAKLVRQLRNAVALSQRNSIGVEEIKNYGESDVVNQHLLETMADEQFFKDQQSANF
;
A
#
# COMPACT_ATOMS: atom_id res chain seq x y z
N MET A 1 -15.83 -17.82 24.69
CA MET A 1 -16.22 -17.65 23.27
C MET A 1 -17.29 -18.66 22.94
N HIS A 2 -18.35 -18.22 22.27
CA HIS A 2 -19.45 -19.09 21.87
C HIS A 2 -19.39 -19.34 20.36
N VAL A 3 -19.62 -20.59 19.94
CA VAL A 3 -19.58 -21.00 18.54
C VAL A 3 -20.90 -21.66 18.18
N LEU A 4 -21.63 -21.11 17.20
CA LEU A 4 -22.84 -21.73 16.64
C LEU A 4 -22.45 -22.51 15.39
N THR A 5 -22.60 -23.83 15.40
CA THR A 5 -22.43 -24.67 14.20
C THR A 5 -23.20 -25.97 14.36
N ALA A 6 -23.97 -26.34 13.33
CA ALA A 6 -24.65 -27.62 13.26
C ALA A 6 -23.74 -28.74 12.74
N ASN A 7 -22.58 -28.40 12.16
CA ASN A 7 -21.70 -29.36 11.51
C ASN A 7 -20.68 -29.97 12.49
N ARG A 8 -20.75 -31.30 12.67
CA ARG A 8 -19.87 -32.06 13.58
C ARG A 8 -18.40 -32.05 13.16
N THR A 9 -18.10 -32.03 11.86
CA THR A 9 -16.72 -32.00 11.37
C THR A 9 -16.09 -30.63 11.65
N THR A 10 -16.81 -29.57 11.31
CA THR A 10 -16.42 -28.17 11.57
C THR A 10 -16.25 -27.90 13.06
N ARG A 11 -17.15 -28.43 13.90
CA ARG A 11 -17.03 -28.37 15.36
C ARG A 11 -15.73 -28.96 15.87
N SER A 12 -15.33 -30.12 15.36
CA SER A 12 -14.10 -30.81 15.78
C SER A 12 -12.85 -30.03 15.34
N GLN A 13 -12.86 -29.52 14.12
CA GLN A 13 -11.77 -28.70 13.58
C GLN A 13 -11.62 -27.37 14.34
N LEU A 14 -12.72 -26.66 14.56
CA LEU A 14 -12.73 -25.40 15.31
C LEU A 14 -12.35 -25.61 16.78
N ALA A 15 -12.75 -26.71 17.41
CA ALA A 15 -12.37 -26.99 18.79
C ALA A 15 -10.85 -27.05 18.97
N LEU A 16 -10.14 -27.69 18.02
CA LEU A 16 -8.69 -27.74 18.01
C LEU A 16 -8.08 -26.37 17.74
N LEU A 17 -8.51 -25.70 16.66
CA LEU A 17 -7.96 -24.40 16.25
C LEU A 17 -8.13 -23.30 17.31
N LEU A 18 -9.28 -23.26 17.97
CA LEU A 18 -9.60 -22.23 18.95
C LEU A 18 -8.87 -22.47 20.28
N ARG A 19 -8.72 -23.74 20.69
CA ARG A 19 -7.89 -24.12 21.84
C ARG A 19 -6.43 -23.74 21.61
N ASP A 20 -5.95 -23.98 20.39
CA ASP A 20 -4.61 -23.60 19.93
C ASP A 20 -4.36 -22.09 19.93
N LEU A 21 -5.42 -21.30 19.78
CA LEU A 21 -5.41 -19.84 19.85
C LEU A 21 -5.60 -19.31 21.28
N GLY A 22 -5.76 -20.19 22.28
CA GLY A 22 -5.94 -19.82 23.68
C GLY A 22 -7.39 -19.54 24.09
N TYR A 23 -8.36 -19.82 23.22
CA TYR A 23 -9.79 -19.67 23.54
C TYR A 23 -10.38 -20.96 24.10
N THR A 24 -11.35 -20.82 25.01
CA THR A 24 -12.22 -21.91 25.46
C THR A 24 -13.56 -21.84 24.72
N PRO A 25 -13.74 -22.59 23.61
CA PRO A 25 -14.96 -22.55 22.83
C PRO A 25 -16.09 -23.31 23.54
N THR A 26 -17.29 -22.72 23.54
CA THR A 26 -18.54 -23.39 23.92
C THR A 26 -19.40 -23.52 22.67
N PHE A 27 -19.72 -24.75 22.29
CA PHE A 27 -20.42 -25.03 21.03
C PHE A 27 -21.91 -25.15 21.24
N HIS A 28 -22.66 -24.51 20.36
CA HIS A 28 -24.11 -24.51 20.30
C HIS A 28 -24.56 -25.03 18.94
N GLU A 29 -25.61 -25.85 18.95
CA GLU A 29 -26.20 -26.42 17.73
C GLU A 29 -27.39 -25.59 17.25
N ASP A 30 -28.02 -24.83 18.16
CA ASP A 30 -29.24 -24.07 17.89
C ASP A 30 -29.13 -22.63 18.43
N ALA A 31 -29.70 -21.67 17.71
CA ALA A 31 -29.74 -20.25 18.10
C ALA A 31 -30.41 -20.03 19.48
N LYS A 32 -31.43 -20.81 19.81
CA LYS A 32 -32.13 -20.75 21.11
C LYS A 32 -31.23 -21.16 22.28
N LYS A 33 -30.41 -22.20 22.09
CA LYS A 33 -29.44 -22.65 23.10
C LYS A 33 -28.32 -21.63 23.27
N LEU A 34 -27.86 -21.04 22.16
CA LEU A 34 -26.91 -19.94 22.19
C LEU A 34 -27.46 -18.77 23.02
N LEU A 35 -28.64 -18.25 22.68
CA LEU A 35 -29.28 -17.13 23.39
C LEU A 35 -29.50 -17.40 24.89
N GLY A 36 -29.88 -18.63 25.25
CA GLY A 36 -30.05 -19.02 26.66
C GLY A 36 -28.73 -19.17 27.44
N ALA A 37 -27.59 -19.31 26.75
CA ALA A 37 -26.27 -19.47 27.35
C ALA A 37 -25.46 -18.17 27.39
N LEU A 38 -25.93 -17.09 26.78
CA LEU A 38 -25.29 -15.78 26.83
C LEU A 38 -25.44 -15.18 28.24
N SER A 39 -24.32 -14.96 28.92
CA SER A 39 -24.24 -14.23 30.20
C SER A 39 -24.00 -12.74 29.96
N GLU A 40 -24.22 -11.89 30.97
CA GLU A 40 -23.98 -10.43 30.87
C GLU A 40 -22.53 -10.03 30.51
N THR A 41 -21.56 -10.94 30.64
CA THR A 41 -20.16 -10.67 30.25
C THR A 41 -19.97 -10.78 28.73
N PRO A 42 -19.31 -9.79 28.09
CA PRO A 42 -19.08 -9.79 26.65
C PRO A 42 -18.23 -10.98 26.24
N SER A 43 -18.72 -11.74 25.26
CA SER A 43 -18.02 -12.90 24.69
C SER A 43 -18.11 -12.89 23.18
N ASP A 44 -16.98 -13.07 22.49
CA ASP A 44 -16.98 -13.20 21.04
C ASP A 44 -17.86 -14.37 20.58
N LEU A 45 -18.55 -14.16 19.46
CA LEU A 45 -19.55 -15.05 18.87
C LEU A 45 -19.09 -15.44 17.46
N LEU A 46 -18.89 -16.73 17.25
CA LEU A 46 -18.53 -17.29 15.94
C LEU A 46 -19.72 -18.09 15.39
N ILE A 47 -20.28 -17.68 14.26
CA ILE A 47 -21.56 -18.17 13.74
C ILE A 47 -21.38 -18.82 12.37
N ASP A 48 -21.76 -20.08 12.25
CA ASP A 48 -21.78 -20.80 10.98
C ASP A 48 -22.95 -20.30 10.12
N LEU A 49 -22.64 -19.76 8.94
CA LEU A 49 -23.63 -19.19 8.03
C LEU A 49 -24.53 -20.26 7.41
N SER A 50 -24.16 -21.55 7.48
CA SER A 50 -25.02 -22.65 7.06
C SER A 50 -26.20 -22.92 8.00
N CYS A 51 -26.21 -22.32 9.20
CA CYS A 51 -27.29 -22.49 10.17
C CYS A 51 -28.52 -21.57 9.90
N GLU A 52 -28.51 -20.75 8.83
CA GLU A 52 -29.61 -19.88 8.40
C GLU A 52 -30.35 -19.16 9.55
N LEU A 53 -29.67 -18.24 10.23
CA LEU A 53 -30.31 -17.41 11.26
C LEU A 53 -31.33 -16.44 10.66
N SER A 54 -32.51 -16.33 11.28
CA SER A 54 -33.47 -15.30 10.92
C SER A 54 -33.00 -13.90 11.36
N GLU A 55 -33.44 -12.85 10.66
CA GLU A 55 -33.11 -11.45 10.99
C GLU A 55 -33.47 -11.10 12.45
N ILE A 56 -34.60 -11.62 12.94
CA ILE A 56 -35.08 -11.44 14.32
C ILE A 56 -34.12 -12.07 15.34
N GLU A 57 -33.53 -13.23 15.03
CA GLU A 57 -32.56 -13.89 15.91
C GLU A 57 -31.23 -13.14 15.94
N LEU A 58 -30.82 -12.58 14.81
CA LEU A 58 -29.61 -11.75 14.71
C LEU A 58 -29.75 -10.45 15.50
N GLU A 59 -30.90 -9.79 15.41
CA GLU A 59 -31.22 -8.60 16.22
C GLU A 59 -31.24 -8.91 17.72
N ARG A 60 -31.80 -10.07 18.11
CA ARG A 60 -31.79 -10.51 19.51
C ARG A 60 -30.38 -10.82 20.02
N LEU A 61 -29.52 -11.39 19.20
CA LEU A 61 -28.11 -11.64 19.54
C LEU A 61 -27.35 -10.33 19.76
N LYS A 62 -27.56 -9.33 18.89
CA LYS A 62 -27.00 -7.99 19.05
C LYS A 62 -27.53 -7.27 20.29
N ALA A 63 -28.83 -7.38 20.55
CA ALA A 63 -29.44 -6.76 21.72
C ALA A 63 -28.95 -7.40 23.03
N ALA A 64 -28.73 -8.72 23.05
CA ALA A 64 -28.21 -9.44 24.21
C ALA A 64 -26.72 -9.17 24.47
N GLN A 65 -25.95 -8.86 23.43
CA GLN A 65 -24.50 -8.65 23.50
C GLN A 65 -24.07 -7.48 22.59
N PRO A 66 -24.36 -6.22 22.97
CA PRO A 66 -24.13 -5.07 22.11
C PRO A 66 -22.64 -4.79 21.85
N THR A 67 -21.76 -5.31 22.69
CA THR A 67 -20.29 -5.14 22.60
C THR A 67 -19.57 -6.42 22.14
N ALA A 68 -20.30 -7.51 21.85
CA ALA A 68 -19.68 -8.74 21.38
C ALA A 68 -19.44 -8.72 19.87
N ASN A 69 -18.33 -9.33 19.47
CA ASN A 69 -17.98 -9.47 18.07
C ASN A 69 -18.76 -10.63 17.47
N LEU A 70 -19.60 -10.32 16.48
CA LEU A 70 -20.43 -11.29 15.78
C LEU A 70 -19.76 -11.68 14.46
N ILE A 71 -18.95 -12.73 14.49
CA ILE A 71 -18.16 -13.18 13.34
C ILE A 71 -18.91 -14.31 12.64
N GLY A 72 -19.40 -14.07 11.43
CA GLY A 72 -19.97 -15.12 10.59
C GLY A 72 -18.86 -15.91 9.89
N PHE A 73 -19.01 -17.23 9.75
CA PHE A 73 -18.07 -18.04 9.00
C PHE A 73 -18.74 -19.08 8.12
N GLN A 74 -18.06 -19.46 7.04
CA GLN A 74 -18.46 -20.54 6.15
C GLN A 74 -17.28 -21.45 5.87
N HIS A 75 -17.50 -22.75 5.76
CA HIS A 75 -16.47 -23.68 5.28
C HIS A 75 -16.33 -23.58 3.77
N TYR A 76 -15.09 -23.62 3.28
CA TYR A 76 -14.84 -23.68 1.84
C TYR A 76 -15.39 -24.99 1.22
N SER A 77 -16.17 -24.87 0.15
CA SER A 77 -16.64 -26.00 -0.67
C SER A 77 -16.68 -25.53 -2.13
N GLU A 78 -16.20 -26.36 -3.06
CA GLU A 78 -16.20 -26.06 -4.52
C GLU A 78 -17.62 -25.75 -5.05
N SER A 79 -18.66 -26.22 -4.36
CA SER A 79 -20.07 -25.97 -4.66
C SER A 79 -20.60 -24.59 -4.24
N ASN A 80 -19.87 -23.82 -3.43
CA ASN A 80 -20.33 -22.55 -2.85
C ASN A 80 -19.86 -21.32 -3.65
N THR A 81 -19.36 -21.52 -4.87
CA THR A 81 -18.68 -20.54 -5.73
C THR A 81 -19.57 -19.41 -6.29
N GLY A 82 -20.84 -19.29 -5.87
CA GLY A 82 -21.76 -18.30 -6.42
C GLY A 82 -22.81 -17.73 -5.45
N ASN A 83 -22.74 -18.02 -4.15
CA ASN A 83 -23.70 -17.45 -3.20
C ASN A 83 -23.14 -16.15 -2.60
N GLU A 84 -23.76 -15.03 -2.94
CA GLU A 84 -23.56 -13.75 -2.25
C GLU A 84 -23.83 -13.95 -0.75
N ILE A 85 -22.77 -13.82 0.06
CA ILE A 85 -22.92 -13.87 1.51
C ILE A 85 -23.57 -12.55 1.94
N LYS A 86 -24.83 -12.62 2.37
CA LYS A 86 -25.55 -11.45 2.88
C LYS A 86 -24.85 -10.93 4.13
N ALA A 87 -24.24 -9.75 4.00
CA ALA A 87 -23.42 -9.11 5.04
C ALA A 87 -24.22 -8.43 6.16
N GLN A 88 -25.55 -8.54 6.16
CA GLN A 88 -26.39 -7.81 7.10
C GLN A 88 -26.21 -8.36 8.51
N GLY A 89 -25.47 -7.62 9.33
CA GLY A 89 -25.47 -7.73 10.78
C GLY A 89 -24.29 -8.44 11.45
N TYR A 90 -23.28 -8.88 10.69
CA TYR A 90 -22.03 -9.44 11.23
C TYR A 90 -20.92 -8.39 11.29
N THR A 91 -20.04 -8.44 12.31
CA THR A 91 -18.86 -7.57 12.41
C THR A 91 -17.74 -8.01 11.48
N ALA A 92 -17.65 -9.32 11.19
CA ALA A 92 -16.73 -9.86 10.21
C ALA A 92 -17.29 -11.14 9.60
N LEU A 93 -16.93 -11.43 8.35
CA LEU A 93 -17.28 -12.67 7.66
C LEU A 93 -15.98 -13.36 7.22
N ILE A 94 -15.83 -14.65 7.54
CA ILE A 94 -14.65 -15.43 7.19
C ILE A 94 -14.99 -16.73 6.47
N ILE A 95 -14.20 -17.07 5.46
CA ILE A 95 -14.23 -18.42 4.89
C ILE A 95 -13.09 -19.20 5.53
N LEU A 96 -13.44 -20.29 6.22
CA LEU A 96 -12.50 -21.20 6.83
C LEU A 96 -11.95 -22.16 5.75
N PRO A 97 -10.65 -22.09 5.43
CA PRO A 97 -10.02 -23.05 4.55
C PRO A 97 -9.86 -24.40 5.26
N SER A 98 -9.76 -25.47 4.49
CA SER A 98 -9.47 -26.82 5.01
C SER A 98 -8.11 -26.91 5.73
N HIS A 99 -7.15 -26.05 5.37
CA HIS A 99 -5.81 -26.04 5.94
C HIS A 99 -5.76 -25.39 7.34
N ALA A 100 -5.30 -26.14 8.35
CA ALA A 100 -5.31 -25.74 9.76
C ALA A 100 -4.54 -24.45 10.09
N GLU A 101 -3.26 -24.33 9.69
CA GLU A 101 -2.46 -23.12 9.98
C GLU A 101 -3.04 -21.84 9.34
N ARG A 102 -3.64 -21.97 8.16
CA ARG A 102 -4.26 -20.84 7.46
C ARG A 102 -5.60 -20.48 8.08
N ALA A 103 -6.42 -21.46 8.45
CA ALA A 103 -7.64 -21.25 9.21
C ALA A 103 -7.34 -20.56 10.55
N LYS A 104 -6.25 -20.95 11.22
CA LYS A 104 -5.75 -20.33 12.45
C LYS A 104 -5.35 -18.86 12.24
N ALA A 105 -4.62 -18.55 11.17
CA ALA A 105 -4.24 -17.18 10.83
C ALA A 105 -5.46 -16.30 10.52
N ARG A 106 -6.45 -16.83 9.79
CA ARG A 106 -7.70 -16.12 9.46
C ARG A 106 -8.56 -15.86 10.68
N LEU A 107 -8.74 -16.86 11.55
CA LEU A 107 -9.41 -16.70 12.84
C LEU A 107 -8.71 -15.63 13.68
N LYS A 108 -7.38 -15.68 13.78
CA LYS A 108 -6.59 -14.69 14.52
C LYS A 108 -6.76 -13.26 13.98
N ASN A 109 -6.88 -13.08 12.67
CA ASN A 109 -7.12 -11.76 12.08
C ASN A 109 -8.56 -11.28 12.30
N ALA A 110 -9.55 -12.18 12.20
CA ALA A 110 -10.94 -11.85 12.49
C ALA A 110 -11.13 -11.39 13.94
N PHE A 111 -10.46 -12.05 14.89
CA PHE A 111 -10.46 -11.63 16.31
C PHE A 111 -9.64 -10.36 16.57
N ARG A 112 -8.67 -10.01 15.71
CA ARG A 112 -7.84 -8.80 15.87
C ARG A 112 -8.53 -7.53 15.39
N ASN A 113 -9.27 -7.61 14.29
CA ASN A 113 -10.02 -6.47 13.76
C ASN A 113 -11.15 -6.05 14.72
N SER A 114 -11.52 -6.92 15.66
CA SER A 114 -12.63 -6.73 16.59
C SER A 114 -12.17 -6.22 17.97
N THR A 115 -10.90 -6.39 18.33
CA THR A 115 -10.29 -5.80 19.56
C THR A 115 -9.83 -4.34 19.41
N ASN A 116 -9.88 -3.78 18.20
CA ASN A 116 -9.30 -2.46 17.91
C ASN A 116 -10.23 -1.26 18.16
N GLU A 117 -11.46 -1.45 18.63
CA GLU A 117 -12.26 -0.34 19.19
C GLU A 117 -11.99 -0.08 20.69
N SER A 118 -11.21 -0.93 21.39
CA SER A 118 -10.90 -0.70 22.82
C SER A 118 -9.44 -0.92 23.26
N SER A 119 -8.50 -1.25 22.36
CA SER A 119 -7.08 -1.24 22.72
C SER A 119 -6.16 -0.85 21.56
N SER A 120 -5.84 0.44 21.49
CA SER A 120 -4.67 0.92 20.75
C SER A 120 -3.39 0.39 21.43
N SER A 121 -2.66 -0.48 20.73
CA SER A 121 -1.19 -0.66 20.77
C SER A 121 -0.79 -2.10 20.44
N ARG A 122 -0.44 -2.36 19.18
CA ARG A 122 0.72 -3.21 18.80
C ARG A 122 0.91 -3.25 17.28
N SER A 123 1.79 -2.35 16.85
CA SER A 123 2.73 -2.41 15.72
C SER A 123 2.52 -3.51 14.64
N TRP A 124 2.14 -3.08 13.44
CA TRP A 124 2.62 -3.70 12.20
C TRP A 124 3.81 -2.89 11.70
N ALA A 125 4.99 -3.19 12.26
CA ALA A 125 6.25 -2.87 11.64
C ALA A 125 6.97 -4.21 11.37
N THR A 126 7.26 -4.43 10.09
CA THR A 126 8.38 -5.24 9.61
C THR A 126 8.29 -6.77 9.77
N ARG A 127 7.68 -7.45 8.80
CA ARG A 127 8.12 -8.80 8.36
C ARG A 127 7.97 -8.95 6.84
N ALA A 128 8.99 -8.48 6.11
CA ALA A 128 9.39 -9.12 4.86
C ALA A 128 10.11 -10.44 5.22
N PRO A 129 9.92 -11.53 4.45
CA PRO A 129 10.62 -12.78 4.67
C PRO A 129 12.03 -12.66 4.10
N PHE A 130 13.07 -12.91 4.90
CA PHE A 130 14.28 -13.66 4.55
C PHE A 130 15.32 -13.54 5.69
N GLY A 131 16.04 -14.64 5.90
CA GLY A 131 16.85 -15.01 7.06
C GLY A 131 17.82 -13.96 7.60
N ASN A 132 17.79 -13.81 8.92
CA ASN A 132 18.77 -13.07 9.70
C ASN A 132 19.83 -14.07 10.21
N THR A 133 20.94 -14.23 9.49
CA THR A 133 22.15 -14.84 10.06
C THR A 133 23.17 -13.74 10.30
N ARG A 134 23.47 -13.51 11.58
CA ARG A 134 24.56 -12.63 12.05
C ARG A 134 25.88 -12.98 11.37
N SER A 135 26.54 -11.98 10.81
CA SER A 135 27.99 -11.94 10.64
C SER A 135 28.48 -10.50 10.61
N THR A 136 29.30 -10.16 11.59
CA THR A 136 30.10 -8.95 11.72
C THR A 136 31.16 -8.85 10.63
N GLY A 137 31.33 -7.70 9.97
CA GLY A 137 32.49 -7.44 9.10
C GLY A 137 32.31 -6.31 8.08
N THR A 138 32.84 -5.13 8.41
CA THR A 138 33.46 -4.10 7.52
C THR A 138 33.00 -3.95 6.06
N ALA A 139 32.39 -2.78 5.80
CA ALA A 139 32.38 -1.97 4.58
C ALA A 139 32.85 -2.58 3.24
N LYS A 140 31.92 -2.66 2.28
CA LYS A 140 32.11 -2.37 0.84
C LYS A 140 30.75 -2.13 0.18
N THR A 141 30.61 -0.99 -0.47
CA THR A 141 29.42 -0.53 -1.22
C THR A 141 29.16 -1.39 -2.47
N PRO A 142 27.92 -1.82 -2.76
CA PRO A 142 27.58 -2.40 -4.05
C PRO A 142 27.20 -1.30 -5.05
N ARG A 143 27.89 -1.25 -6.19
CA ARG A 143 27.52 -0.43 -7.36
C ARG A 143 26.26 -1.02 -8.03
N PRO A 144 25.32 -0.21 -8.54
CA PRO A 144 24.14 -0.72 -9.23
C PRO A 144 24.50 -1.26 -10.61
N PHE A 145 23.95 -2.44 -10.90
CA PHE A 145 24.04 -3.16 -12.17
C PHE A 145 23.52 -2.30 -13.32
N GLY A 146 24.43 -1.90 -14.20
CA GLY A 146 24.14 -1.30 -15.48
C GLY A 146 23.58 -2.32 -16.47
N THR A 147 22.72 -1.80 -17.33
CA THR A 147 22.33 -2.31 -18.64
C THR A 147 23.49 -3.04 -19.33
N ARG A 148 23.27 -4.29 -19.75
CA ARG A 148 24.19 -5.01 -20.64
C ARG A 148 23.73 -4.79 -22.08
N PRO A 149 24.54 -4.13 -22.94
CA PRO A 149 24.34 -4.17 -24.38
C PRO A 149 24.72 -5.56 -24.89
N SER A 150 23.86 -6.11 -25.74
CA SER A 150 24.19 -7.17 -26.69
C SER A 150 25.40 -6.77 -27.51
N TYR A 151 26.45 -7.60 -27.57
CA TYR A 151 27.21 -7.88 -28.79
C TYR A 151 27.96 -9.20 -28.64
N GLY A 152 27.63 -10.15 -29.50
CA GLY A 152 28.58 -11.18 -29.90
C GLY A 152 29.66 -10.54 -30.77
N THR A 153 30.93 -10.82 -30.50
CA THR A 153 31.95 -11.30 -31.45
C THR A 153 33.33 -11.23 -30.79
N ARG A 154 34.14 -12.27 -31.02
CA ARG A 154 35.56 -12.39 -30.64
C ARG A 154 36.44 -11.46 -31.52
N PRO A 155 37.73 -11.24 -31.18
CA PRO A 155 38.45 -9.96 -31.29
C PRO A 155 39.59 -10.02 -32.36
N PRO A 156 40.74 -9.33 -32.21
CA PRO A 156 41.03 -7.88 -32.28
C PRO A 156 42.11 -7.57 -33.35
N PHE A 157 42.18 -6.39 -33.97
CA PHE A 157 43.43 -5.84 -34.54
C PHE A 157 43.25 -4.38 -34.97
N GLY A 158 44.30 -3.56 -34.79
CA GLY A 158 44.53 -2.41 -35.66
C GLY A 158 44.41 -1.03 -35.01
N SER A 159 45.53 -0.57 -34.47
CA SER A 159 45.89 0.84 -34.35
C SER A 159 45.64 1.62 -35.66
N ASN A 160 45.05 2.82 -35.57
CA ASN A 160 45.64 4.07 -36.08
C ASN A 160 44.65 5.24 -36.03
N ARG A 161 45.02 6.26 -35.24
CA ARG A 161 44.59 7.65 -35.41
C ARG A 161 45.16 8.17 -36.74
N PRO A 162 44.48 9.09 -37.42
CA PRO A 162 44.95 10.47 -37.33
C PRO A 162 43.85 11.52 -37.22
N SER A 163 44.26 12.65 -36.66
CA SER A 163 43.54 13.91 -36.59
C SER A 163 43.27 14.50 -37.97
N SER A 164 42.06 14.99 -38.20
CA SER A 164 41.85 16.12 -39.09
C SER A 164 40.84 17.08 -38.48
N SER A 165 41.30 18.32 -38.34
CA SER A 165 40.52 19.49 -38.02
C SER A 165 39.59 19.83 -39.18
N SER A 166 38.31 19.97 -38.93
CA SER A 166 37.49 20.92 -39.68
C SER A 166 36.56 21.66 -38.72
N LYS A 167 36.92 22.93 -38.51
CA LYS A 167 36.01 23.94 -37.98
C LYS A 167 34.92 24.16 -39.02
N THR A 168 33.69 23.81 -38.68
CA THR A 168 32.51 24.37 -39.34
C THR A 168 31.56 24.83 -38.25
N SER A 169 31.69 26.10 -37.90
CA SER A 169 30.72 26.85 -37.11
C SER A 169 29.38 26.86 -37.83
N ARG A 170 28.33 26.32 -37.20
CA ARG A 170 26.95 26.69 -37.48
C ARG A 170 26.31 27.27 -36.22
N PRO A 171 25.42 28.27 -36.36
CA PRO A 171 24.96 29.10 -35.25
C PRO A 171 23.91 28.36 -34.41
N PHE A 172 23.80 28.80 -33.15
CA PHE A 172 22.81 28.39 -32.16
C PHE A 172 21.38 28.25 -32.71
N ALA A 173 20.77 27.08 -32.51
CA ALA A 173 19.35 26.95 -32.18
C ALA A 173 19.12 25.54 -31.60
N ASN A 174 18.47 25.50 -30.43
CA ASN A 174 18.05 24.32 -29.68
C ASN A 174 19.18 23.47 -29.08
N LYS A 175 19.70 23.93 -27.94
CA LYS A 175 20.14 22.96 -26.91
C LYS A 175 18.95 22.01 -26.70
N PRO A 176 19.10 20.68 -26.79
CA PRO A 176 18.04 19.79 -26.35
C PRO A 176 17.73 20.17 -24.90
N LYS A 177 16.43 20.36 -24.59
CA LYS A 177 15.97 20.45 -23.21
C LYS A 177 16.69 19.34 -22.46
N VAL A 178 17.37 19.69 -21.36
CA VAL A 178 17.96 18.69 -20.46
C VAL A 178 16.87 17.68 -20.20
N ASP A 179 17.05 16.43 -20.64
CA ASP A 179 16.08 15.38 -20.36
C ASP A 179 16.01 15.25 -18.85
N ILE A 180 14.92 15.76 -18.27
CA ILE A 180 14.63 15.64 -16.85
C ILE A 180 14.37 14.16 -16.64
N HIS A 181 15.36 13.46 -16.09
CA HIS A 181 15.22 12.04 -15.77
C HIS A 181 14.51 11.92 -14.43
N ALA A 182 13.23 11.55 -14.46
CA ALA A 182 12.51 11.09 -13.28
C ALA A 182 12.93 9.66 -12.94
N ARG A 183 13.05 9.31 -11.66
CA ARG A 183 13.49 7.98 -11.22
C ARG A 183 12.36 7.15 -10.63
N TYR A 184 11.50 7.78 -9.85
CA TYR A 184 10.40 7.16 -9.12
C TYR A 184 9.04 7.42 -9.79
N LEU A 185 8.89 8.56 -10.47
CA LEU A 185 7.67 8.91 -11.20
C LEU A 185 7.79 8.59 -12.70
N ALA A 186 6.68 8.16 -13.29
CA ALA A 186 6.53 8.18 -14.75
C ALA A 186 6.31 9.64 -15.20
N ALA A 187 7.26 10.17 -15.99
CA ALA A 187 7.25 11.54 -16.48
C ALA A 187 7.52 11.59 -18.00
N TYR A 188 6.69 10.88 -18.75
CA TYR A 188 6.67 10.88 -20.21
C TYR A 188 5.74 11.96 -20.75
N SER A 189 4.62 12.20 -20.08
CA SER A 189 3.69 13.28 -20.41
C SER A 189 4.32 14.66 -20.16
N PRO A 190 3.96 15.70 -20.95
CA PRO A 190 4.52 17.04 -20.76
C PRO A 190 4.17 17.62 -19.38
N ILE A 191 2.95 17.37 -18.89
CA ILE A 191 2.48 17.85 -17.59
C ILE A 191 3.28 17.20 -16.45
N ALA A 192 3.59 15.90 -16.54
CA ALA A 192 4.43 15.24 -15.55
C ALA A 192 5.88 15.75 -15.58
N LYS A 193 6.43 16.05 -16.76
CA LYS A 193 7.77 16.66 -16.88
C LYS A 193 7.81 18.05 -16.24
N ASP A 194 6.79 18.86 -16.46
CA ASP A 194 6.66 20.17 -15.84
C ASP A 194 6.53 20.05 -14.31
N PHE A 195 5.80 19.04 -13.82
CA PHE A 195 5.73 18.74 -12.39
C PHE A 195 7.10 18.33 -11.80
N VAL A 196 7.87 17.46 -12.47
CA VAL A 196 9.22 17.10 -12.00
C VAL A 196 10.17 18.29 -12.03
N GLN A 197 10.04 19.17 -13.03
CA GLN A 197 10.76 20.44 -13.04
C GLN A 197 10.39 21.32 -11.84
N ALA A 198 9.09 21.41 -11.51
CA ALA A 198 8.62 22.15 -10.34
C ALA A 198 9.12 21.54 -9.02
N LEU A 199 9.21 20.21 -8.91
CA LEU A 199 9.82 19.54 -7.76
C LEU A 199 11.29 19.96 -7.58
N LYS A 200 12.03 20.02 -8.69
CA LYS A 200 13.43 20.44 -8.69
C LYS A 200 13.61 21.92 -8.33
N GLU A 201 12.69 22.78 -8.76
CA GLU A 201 12.70 24.22 -8.44
C GLU A 201 12.25 24.50 -7.00
N GLY A 202 11.36 23.66 -6.44
CA GLY A 202 10.90 23.71 -5.06
C GLY A 202 11.96 23.33 -4.00
N CYS A 203 13.18 23.01 -4.43
CA CYS A 203 14.32 22.61 -3.60
C CYS A 203 14.92 23.76 -2.77
N THR A 204 14.15 24.37 -1.86
CA THR A 204 14.62 25.45 -0.97
C THR A 204 14.86 24.94 0.45
N PRO A 205 16.12 24.77 0.91
CA PRO A 205 16.42 24.21 2.23
C PRO A 205 15.64 24.90 3.36
N GLY A 206 15.04 24.12 4.25
CA GLY A 206 14.23 24.61 5.37
C GLY A 206 12.77 24.90 5.09
N SER A 207 12.34 24.88 3.82
CA SER A 207 10.92 25.03 3.51
C SER A 207 10.14 23.74 3.80
N THR A 208 8.86 23.92 4.11
CA THR A 208 7.88 22.82 4.11
C THR A 208 7.30 22.71 2.70
N LEU A 209 7.25 21.49 2.18
CA LEU A 209 6.62 21.14 0.91
C LEU A 209 5.28 20.44 1.21
N VAL A 210 4.21 20.96 0.63
CA VAL A 210 2.89 20.32 0.63
C VAL A 210 2.62 19.77 -0.77
N LEU A 211 2.49 18.45 -0.87
CA LEU A 211 2.13 17.74 -2.10
C LEU A 211 0.62 17.53 -2.11
N THR A 212 -0.12 18.25 -2.97
CA THR A 212 -1.57 18.07 -3.12
C THR A 212 -1.90 17.13 -4.27
N GLY A 213 -3.00 16.39 -4.20
CA GLY A 213 -3.40 15.48 -5.26
C GLY A 213 -4.82 14.95 -5.10
N GLU A 214 -5.34 14.32 -6.15
CA GLU A 214 -6.62 13.59 -6.09
C GLU A 214 -6.51 12.31 -5.25
N GLU A 215 -7.66 11.69 -4.96
CA GLU A 215 -7.72 10.40 -4.27
C GLU A 215 -6.91 9.32 -4.98
N GLY A 216 -5.96 8.73 -4.26
CA GLY A 216 -5.08 7.70 -4.81
C GLY A 216 -3.97 8.25 -5.72
N ALA A 217 -3.58 9.51 -5.57
CA ALA A 217 -2.38 10.06 -6.18
C ALA A 217 -1.08 9.48 -5.57
N GLU A 218 0.04 9.71 -6.27
CA GLU A 218 1.35 9.11 -6.01
C GLU A 218 2.17 9.87 -4.94
N HIS A 219 1.57 10.28 -3.82
CA HIS A 219 2.21 11.21 -2.88
C HIS A 219 3.58 10.76 -2.36
N GLU A 220 3.71 9.50 -1.95
CA GLU A 220 4.99 8.96 -1.46
C GLU A 220 6.04 8.88 -2.59
N LEU A 221 5.64 8.46 -3.80
CA LEU A 221 6.55 8.42 -4.95
C LEU A 221 7.00 9.83 -5.36
N ALA A 222 6.10 10.81 -5.29
CA ALA A 222 6.45 12.21 -5.52
C ALA A 222 7.39 12.75 -4.44
N ALA A 223 7.25 12.35 -3.18
CA ALA A 223 8.20 12.68 -2.12
C ALA A 223 9.58 12.03 -2.34
N ARG A 224 9.62 10.79 -2.83
CA ARG A 224 10.88 10.11 -3.21
C ARG A 224 11.53 10.76 -4.43
N GLU A 225 10.74 11.15 -5.42
CA GLU A 225 11.22 11.89 -6.57
C GLU A 225 11.79 13.25 -6.16
N PHE A 226 11.10 13.97 -5.29
CA PHE A 226 11.63 15.22 -4.71
C PHE A 226 12.97 15.00 -4.04
N ASN A 227 13.12 13.96 -3.20
CA ASN A 227 14.38 13.64 -2.56
C ASN A 227 15.50 13.42 -3.59
N TYR A 228 15.24 12.64 -4.64
CA TYR A 228 16.18 12.39 -5.71
C TYR A 228 16.56 13.66 -6.48
N GLN A 229 15.60 14.51 -6.83
CA GLN A 229 15.89 15.78 -7.50
C GLN A 229 16.70 16.73 -6.60
N PHE A 230 16.46 16.69 -5.29
CA PHE A 230 17.12 17.55 -4.30
C PHE A 230 18.57 17.12 -3.98
N ASN A 231 18.81 15.82 -3.74
CA ASN A 231 20.12 15.32 -3.27
C ASN A 231 20.63 14.06 -4.00
N GLN A 232 19.97 13.61 -5.07
CA GLN A 232 20.32 12.40 -5.82
C GLN A 232 20.33 11.12 -4.97
N ASP A 233 19.46 11.07 -3.95
CA ASP A 233 19.40 10.02 -2.92
C ASP A 233 20.71 9.85 -2.12
N ALA A 234 21.54 10.90 -2.04
CA ALA A 234 22.73 10.88 -1.19
C ALA A 234 22.37 10.73 0.30
N THR A 235 21.27 11.34 0.73
CA THR A 235 20.61 11.06 2.00
C THR A 235 19.25 10.41 1.72
N PRO A 236 18.89 9.34 2.47
CA PRO A 236 17.61 8.67 2.27
C PRO A 236 16.46 9.59 2.67
N LEU A 237 15.32 9.46 1.97
CA LEU A 237 14.07 10.05 2.44
C LEU A 237 13.70 9.40 3.80
N HIS A 238 13.57 10.22 4.83
CA HIS A 238 13.08 9.77 6.12
C HIS A 238 11.56 9.74 6.10
N THR A 239 10.95 8.60 6.41
CA THR A 239 9.50 8.48 6.53
C THR A 239 9.13 8.34 7.99
N ILE A 240 8.35 9.28 8.52
CA ILE A 240 7.83 9.24 9.89
C ILE A 240 6.34 8.92 9.81
N PRO A 241 5.86 7.90 10.55
CA PRO A 241 4.43 7.61 10.60
C PRO A 241 3.65 8.78 11.18
N SER A 242 2.48 9.09 10.59
CA SER A 242 1.58 10.19 10.98
C SER A 242 1.22 10.23 12.47
N ASN A 243 1.18 9.06 13.12
CA ASN A 243 0.81 8.89 14.54
C ASN A 243 1.98 9.06 15.52
N ASN A 244 3.22 9.14 15.03
CA ASN A 244 4.42 9.15 15.87
C ASN A 244 5.23 10.46 15.72
N ILE A 245 4.60 11.54 15.29
CA ILE A 245 5.31 12.80 15.03
C ILE A 245 5.61 13.50 16.35
N CYS A 246 6.89 13.56 16.72
CA CYS A 246 7.36 14.22 17.94
C CYS A 246 8.36 15.33 17.60
N ILE A 247 8.13 16.56 18.09
CA ILE A 247 9.03 17.69 17.84
C ILE A 247 10.47 17.42 18.30
N LYS A 248 10.65 16.72 19.44
CA LYS A 248 11.99 16.44 19.99
C LYS A 248 12.81 15.55 19.05
N GLU A 249 12.15 14.59 18.41
CA GLU A 249 12.80 13.71 17.43
C GLU A 249 13.18 14.49 16.16
N LEU A 250 12.25 15.32 15.67
CA LEU A 250 12.50 16.19 14.51
C LEU A 250 13.65 17.18 14.76
N GLU A 251 13.70 17.81 15.93
CA GLU A 251 14.82 18.68 16.33
C GLU A 251 16.15 17.92 16.41
N GLN A 252 16.12 16.69 16.93
CA GLN A 252 17.32 15.87 17.01
C GLN A 252 17.83 15.49 15.62
N MET A 253 16.92 15.17 14.70
CA MET A 253 17.25 14.92 13.29
C MET A 253 17.87 16.16 12.64
N GLU A 254 17.28 17.34 12.84
CA GLU A 254 17.84 18.59 12.31
C GLU A 254 19.22 18.91 12.90
N LYS A 255 19.41 18.74 14.22
CA LYS A 255 20.72 18.91 14.87
C LYS A 255 21.76 17.95 14.29
N ASN A 256 21.37 16.72 13.98
CA ASN A 256 22.26 15.73 13.37
C ASN A 256 22.59 16.08 11.91
N ALA A 257 21.61 16.54 11.13
CA ALA A 257 21.78 17.00 9.75
C ALA A 257 22.72 18.22 9.67
N ASN A 258 22.53 19.19 10.55
CA ASN A 258 23.39 20.36 10.67
C ASN A 258 24.83 19.98 11.04
N LYS A 259 25.03 19.05 12.00
CA LYS A 259 26.36 18.53 12.34
C LYS A 259 27.04 17.84 11.15
N ALA A 260 26.28 17.08 10.36
CA ALA A 260 26.76 16.40 9.17
C ALA A 260 26.92 17.36 7.96
N LYS A 261 26.38 18.58 8.02
CA LYS A 261 26.29 19.54 6.91
C LYS A 261 25.64 18.92 5.67
N GLN A 262 24.67 18.02 5.87
CA GLN A 262 23.95 17.34 4.81
C GLN A 262 22.46 17.61 4.99
N PRO A 263 21.77 18.13 3.96
CA PRO A 263 20.36 18.35 4.07
C PRO A 263 19.59 17.02 4.02
N ILE A 264 18.48 16.95 4.74
CA ILE A 264 17.64 15.76 4.85
C ILE A 264 16.18 16.11 4.57
N ASN A 265 15.47 15.17 3.95
CA ASN A 265 14.06 15.30 3.64
C ASN A 265 13.25 14.33 4.50
N CYS A 266 12.13 14.81 5.02
CA CYS A 266 11.27 14.03 5.90
C CYS A 266 9.83 14.02 5.41
N TYR A 267 9.36 12.87 4.96
CA TYR A 267 7.97 12.63 4.61
C TYR A 267 7.16 12.24 5.85
N LEU A 268 6.12 13.02 6.15
CA LEU A 268 5.32 12.88 7.37
C LEU A 268 4.02 12.09 7.17
N GLY A 269 3.65 11.75 5.94
CA GLY A 269 2.39 11.09 5.62
C GLY A 269 1.32 12.06 5.13
N ARG A 270 0.06 11.61 5.17
CA ARG A 270 -1.11 12.37 4.67
C ARG A 270 -1.80 13.17 5.77
N THR A 271 -2.42 14.28 5.38
CA THR A 271 -3.13 15.19 6.30
C THR A 271 -4.31 14.56 7.04
N ASP A 272 -5.02 13.64 6.40
CA ASP A 272 -6.17 12.94 7.01
C ASP A 272 -5.77 11.87 8.02
N ASP A 273 -4.51 11.43 8.01
CA ASP A 273 -3.96 10.52 9.02
C ASP A 273 -3.48 11.26 10.28
N PHE A 274 -3.48 12.61 10.30
CA PHE A 274 -2.96 13.37 11.42
C PHE A 274 -3.97 13.56 12.54
N SER A 275 -3.53 13.25 13.76
CA SER A 275 -4.19 13.70 14.99
C SER A 275 -3.97 15.20 15.23
N GLU A 276 -4.79 15.80 16.09
CA GLU A 276 -4.61 17.18 16.54
C GLU A 276 -3.22 17.41 17.15
N GLU A 277 -2.75 16.46 17.98
CA GLU A 277 -1.42 16.50 18.59
C GLU A 277 -0.32 16.46 17.52
N SER A 278 -0.37 15.50 16.60
CA SER A 278 0.61 15.39 15.49
C SER A 278 0.70 16.70 14.72
N MET A 279 -0.45 17.30 14.40
CA MET A 279 -0.49 18.52 13.60
C MET A 279 0.03 19.74 14.38
N GLU A 280 -0.20 19.80 15.69
CA GLU A 280 0.40 20.81 16.56
C GLU A 280 1.93 20.66 16.63
N GLN A 281 2.45 19.43 16.75
CA GLN A 281 3.90 19.16 16.73
C GLN A 281 4.55 19.60 15.42
N ILE A 282 3.91 19.32 14.27
CA ILE A 282 4.38 19.78 12.95
C ILE A 282 4.43 21.30 12.90
N LYS A 283 3.36 21.97 13.35
CA LYS A 283 3.27 23.44 13.37
C LYS A 283 4.37 24.07 14.23
N LEU A 284 4.60 23.53 15.43
CA LEU A 284 5.67 23.99 16.32
C LEU A 284 7.05 23.75 15.70
N PHE A 285 7.26 22.61 15.04
CA PHE A 285 8.52 22.32 14.38
C PHE A 285 8.76 23.22 13.16
N GLN A 286 7.73 23.56 12.38
CA GLN A 286 7.86 24.54 11.30
C GLN A 286 8.26 25.92 11.84
N GLN A 287 7.66 26.36 12.96
CA GLN A 287 8.09 27.60 13.63
C GLN A 287 9.54 27.52 14.12
N TYR A 288 9.99 26.35 14.58
CA TYR A 288 11.39 26.12 14.91
C TYR A 288 12.30 26.28 13.69
N LEU A 289 11.96 25.68 12.55
CA LEU A 289 12.72 25.81 11.30
C LEU A 289 12.78 27.27 10.81
N ASP A 290 11.68 28.01 10.88
CA ASP A 290 11.61 29.44 10.52
C ASP A 290 12.59 30.30 11.34
N ASN A 291 12.89 29.90 12.58
CA ASN A 291 13.81 30.63 13.46
C ASN A 291 15.28 30.26 13.25
N LEU A 292 15.58 29.23 12.45
CA LEU A 292 16.95 28.84 12.13
C LEU A 292 17.49 29.69 10.97
N ARG A 293 18.76 30.11 11.08
CA ARG A 293 19.43 30.83 9.99
C ARG A 293 19.67 29.94 8.76
N ASN A 294 20.07 28.69 8.99
CA ASN A 294 20.43 27.71 7.97
C ASN A 294 19.83 26.33 8.33
N PRO A 295 18.53 26.13 8.12
CA PRO A 295 17.90 24.82 8.31
C PRO A 295 18.41 23.80 7.28
N HIS A 296 18.67 22.58 7.73
CA HIS A 296 19.13 21.45 6.90
C HIS A 296 18.01 20.44 6.63
N MET A 297 16.93 20.47 7.40
CA MET A 297 15.79 19.58 7.26
C MET A 297 14.66 20.26 6.49
N GLN A 298 14.01 19.50 5.60
CA GLN A 298 12.76 19.88 4.94
C GLN A 298 11.65 18.90 5.30
N LEU A 299 10.45 19.43 5.47
CA LEU A 299 9.24 18.64 5.73
C LEU A 299 8.45 18.45 4.44
N ILE A 300 7.95 17.24 4.22
CA ILE A 300 7.08 16.90 3.10
C ILE A 300 5.78 16.34 3.67
N ILE A 301 4.68 17.01 3.36
CA ILE A 301 3.33 16.65 3.82
C ILE A 301 2.49 16.35 2.58
N ALA A 302 1.79 15.21 2.58
CA ALA A 302 0.82 14.88 1.54
C ALA A 302 -0.57 15.39 1.92
N HIS A 303 -1.30 15.93 0.96
CA HIS A 303 -2.68 16.36 1.13
C HIS A 303 -3.52 15.84 -0.03
N GLU A 304 -4.64 15.20 0.30
CA GLU A 304 -5.61 14.71 -0.67
C GLU A 304 -6.79 15.68 -0.78
N HIS A 305 -7.22 16.01 -1.99
CA HIS A 305 -8.34 16.91 -2.21
C HIS A 305 -9.63 16.35 -1.60
N GLY A 306 -10.33 17.16 -0.78
CA GLY A 306 -11.59 16.76 -0.15
C GLY A 306 -11.41 15.97 1.16
N SER A 307 -10.17 15.64 1.52
CA SER A 307 -9.85 14.94 2.78
C SER A 307 -10.15 15.76 4.03
N GLU A 308 -10.39 17.08 3.88
CA GLU A 308 -10.76 17.98 4.97
C GLU A 308 -12.04 17.56 5.70
N THR A 309 -12.92 16.84 5.00
CA THR A 309 -14.15 16.27 5.58
C THR A 309 -13.88 15.20 6.64
N CYS A 310 -12.72 14.55 6.57
CA CYS A 310 -12.30 13.49 7.49
C CYS A 310 -11.40 14.01 8.63
N PHE A 311 -11.11 15.32 8.67
CA PHE A 311 -10.17 15.86 9.65
C PHE A 311 -10.69 15.74 11.08
N HIS A 312 -9.78 15.37 11.98
CA HIS A 312 -10.01 15.54 13.41
C HIS A 312 -10.14 17.02 13.77
N ARG A 313 -10.85 17.30 14.87
CA ARG A 313 -11.06 18.66 15.37
C ARG A 313 -9.71 19.38 15.54
N GLY A 314 -9.62 20.63 15.11
CA GLY A 314 -8.40 21.45 15.25
C GLY A 314 -7.33 21.26 14.18
N VAL A 315 -7.33 20.13 13.46
CA VAL A 315 -6.34 19.82 12.40
C VAL A 315 -6.41 20.83 11.26
N GLU A 316 -7.63 21.17 10.80
CA GLU A 316 -7.81 22.08 9.66
C GLU A 316 -7.17 23.45 9.86
N ALA A 317 -7.38 24.06 11.04
CA ALA A 317 -6.82 25.38 11.36
C ALA A 317 -5.29 25.34 11.45
N SER A 318 -4.74 24.29 12.07
CA SER A 318 -3.30 24.10 12.17
C SER A 318 -2.66 23.81 10.81
N PHE A 319 -3.29 22.98 9.99
CA PHE A 319 -2.82 22.67 8.64
C PHE A 319 -2.85 23.91 7.74
N LYS A 320 -3.93 24.71 7.75
CA LYS A 320 -3.99 25.98 7.00
C LYS A 320 -2.85 26.94 7.37
N ALA A 321 -2.49 27.00 8.66
CA ALA A 321 -1.37 27.82 9.11
C ALA A 321 -0.02 27.31 8.57
N VAL A 322 0.16 25.98 8.51
CA VAL A 322 1.36 25.35 7.94
C VAL A 322 1.43 25.55 6.43
N GLN A 323 0.31 25.32 5.74
CA GLN A 323 0.17 25.44 4.30
C GLN A 323 0.42 26.87 3.81
N ALA A 324 -0.01 27.89 4.56
CA ALA A 324 0.19 29.29 4.20
C ALA A 324 1.66 29.70 4.05
N LYS A 325 2.58 28.98 4.69
CA LYS A 325 4.03 29.18 4.61
C LYS A 325 4.75 28.15 3.76
N ALA A 326 4.06 27.11 3.31
CA ALA A 326 4.64 26.00 2.59
C ALA A 326 4.68 26.26 1.08
N VAL A 327 5.68 25.69 0.42
CA VAL A 327 5.65 25.52 -1.03
C VAL A 327 4.61 24.46 -1.32
N THR A 328 3.59 24.77 -2.12
CA THR A 328 2.54 23.82 -2.47
C THR A 328 2.70 23.40 -3.93
N LEU A 329 2.81 22.10 -4.18
CA LEU A 329 2.88 21.52 -5.52
C LEU A 329 1.76 20.50 -5.69
N THR A 330 1.06 20.57 -6.81
CA THR A 330 -0.06 19.68 -7.11
C THR A 330 0.40 18.56 -8.05
N ILE A 331 0.23 17.31 -7.61
CA ILE A 331 0.47 16.12 -8.40
C ILE A 331 -0.59 16.09 -9.51
N PRO A 332 -0.19 16.11 -10.79
CA PRO A 332 -1.14 16.04 -11.90
C PRO A 332 -1.91 14.70 -11.88
N PRO A 333 -3.24 14.75 -12.06
CA PRO A 333 -4.07 13.55 -12.03
C PRO A 333 -3.73 12.61 -13.18
N LEU A 334 -3.93 11.31 -13.01
CA LEU A 334 -3.53 10.32 -14.02
C LEU A 334 -4.28 10.53 -15.35
N ARG A 335 -5.55 10.96 -15.28
CA ARG A 335 -6.37 11.29 -16.45
C ARG A 335 -5.78 12.37 -17.37
N ALA A 336 -4.91 13.24 -16.82
CA ALA A 336 -4.21 14.29 -17.56
C ALA A 336 -2.82 13.84 -18.08
N ARG A 337 -2.39 12.63 -17.72
CA ARG A 337 -1.05 12.07 -17.96
C ARG A 337 -1.13 10.82 -18.84
N VAL A 338 -1.71 10.96 -20.03
CA VAL A 338 -2.05 9.81 -20.90
C VAL A 338 -0.83 8.99 -21.27
N GLU A 339 0.28 9.67 -21.60
CA GLU A 339 1.54 9.04 -22.01
C GLU A 339 2.23 8.27 -20.87
N ASP A 340 1.82 8.50 -19.61
CA ASP A 340 2.41 7.85 -18.44
C ASP A 340 1.73 6.51 -18.11
N ILE A 341 0.51 6.27 -18.58
CA ILE A 341 -0.28 5.06 -18.26
C ILE A 341 0.48 3.80 -18.68
N ALA A 342 0.94 3.71 -19.93
CA ALA A 342 1.64 2.53 -20.42
C ALA A 342 2.98 2.27 -19.70
N PRO A 343 3.87 3.26 -19.50
CA PRO A 343 5.06 3.11 -18.67
C PRO A 343 4.78 2.65 -17.23
N VAL A 344 3.73 3.20 -16.59
CA VAL A 344 3.31 2.76 -15.25
C VAL A 344 2.92 1.28 -15.26
N CYS A 345 2.11 0.86 -16.24
CA CYS A 345 1.69 -0.53 -16.38
C CYS A 345 2.88 -1.49 -16.52
N HIS A 346 3.84 -1.17 -17.41
CA HIS A 346 5.00 -2.00 -17.65
C HIS A 346 5.97 -2.03 -16.46
N THR A 347 6.17 -0.89 -15.79
CA THR A 347 7.02 -0.81 -14.59
C THR A 347 6.44 -1.63 -13.45
N LEU A 348 5.12 -1.55 -13.24
CA LEU A 348 4.43 -2.35 -12.24
C LEU A 348 4.54 -3.84 -12.54
N LEU A 349 4.28 -4.27 -13.79
CA LEU A 349 4.43 -5.66 -14.18
C LEU A 349 5.86 -6.16 -13.95
N GLY A 350 6.86 -5.38 -14.36
CA GLY A 350 8.27 -5.71 -14.14
C GLY A 350 8.58 -5.89 -12.65
N THR A 351 8.10 -4.98 -11.80
CA THR A 351 8.30 -5.03 -10.35
C THR A 351 7.62 -6.26 -9.73
N LEU A 352 6.37 -6.53 -10.11
CA LEU A 352 5.62 -7.70 -9.62
C LEU A 352 6.28 -9.01 -10.04
N ARG A 353 6.77 -9.12 -11.28
CA ARG A 353 7.47 -10.32 -11.76
C ARG A 353 8.81 -10.53 -11.08
N CYS A 354 9.53 -9.44 -10.77
CA CYS A 354 10.77 -9.52 -9.99
C CYS A 354 10.50 -10.00 -8.55
N ALA A 355 9.42 -9.51 -7.92
CA ALA A 355 9.04 -9.91 -6.56
C ALA A 355 8.44 -11.32 -6.51
N HIS A 356 7.71 -11.72 -7.56
CA HIS A 356 6.99 -12.98 -7.65
C HIS A 356 7.28 -13.66 -9.00
N PRO A 357 8.43 -14.36 -9.13
CA PRO A 357 8.85 -14.96 -10.40
C PRO A 357 7.93 -16.06 -10.95
N PHE A 358 7.01 -16.56 -10.12
CA PHE A 358 6.05 -17.62 -10.46
C PHE A 358 4.76 -17.09 -11.10
N LEU A 359 4.58 -15.77 -11.20
CA LEU A 359 3.44 -15.19 -11.91
C LEU A 359 3.51 -15.53 -13.41
N LEU A 360 2.40 -16.02 -13.96
CA LEU A 360 2.31 -16.50 -15.35
C LEU A 360 2.33 -15.36 -16.38
N VAL A 361 1.93 -14.16 -15.99
CA VAL A 361 1.84 -13.01 -16.89
C VAL A 361 3.23 -12.50 -17.24
N HIS A 362 3.57 -12.46 -18.53
CA HIS A 362 4.83 -11.88 -19.01
C HIS A 362 4.67 -10.51 -19.66
N TYR A 363 3.49 -10.18 -20.22
CA TYR A 363 3.24 -8.90 -20.88
C TYR A 363 1.77 -8.46 -20.79
N ILE A 364 1.54 -7.17 -21.02
CA ILE A 364 0.21 -6.56 -21.12
C ILE A 364 -0.03 -6.29 -22.60
N SER A 365 -1.20 -6.65 -23.12
CA SER A 365 -1.53 -6.43 -24.53
C SER A 365 -1.75 -4.95 -24.83
N ASN A 366 -1.50 -4.52 -26.07
CA ASN A 366 -1.74 -3.14 -26.48
C ASN A 366 -3.23 -2.76 -26.34
N ALA A 367 -4.15 -3.66 -26.68
CA ALA A 367 -5.58 -3.45 -26.52
C ALA A 367 -5.97 -3.20 -25.05
N ALA A 368 -5.33 -3.89 -24.10
CA ALA A 368 -5.51 -3.65 -22.67
C ALA A 368 -5.04 -2.25 -22.25
N ILE A 369 -3.89 -1.79 -22.77
CA ILE A 369 -3.37 -0.44 -22.51
C ILE A 369 -4.27 0.63 -23.14
N GLU A 370 -4.71 0.43 -24.39
CA GLU A 370 -5.65 1.32 -25.08
C GLU A 370 -6.95 1.45 -24.30
N HIS A 371 -7.50 0.33 -23.80
CA HIS A 371 -8.68 0.34 -22.95
C HIS A 371 -8.49 1.18 -21.67
N LEU A 372 -7.35 1.05 -20.98
CA LEU A 372 -7.02 1.85 -19.79
C LEU A 372 -6.87 3.35 -20.12
N VAL A 373 -6.31 3.66 -21.29
CA VAL A 373 -6.18 5.04 -21.79
C VAL A 373 -7.55 5.64 -22.12
N GLU A 374 -8.45 4.88 -22.73
CA GLU A 374 -9.82 5.30 -23.05
C GLU A 374 -10.63 5.58 -21.77
N HIS A 375 -10.54 4.71 -20.76
CA HIS A 375 -11.28 4.82 -19.49
C HIS A 375 -10.50 5.59 -18.39
N ARG A 376 -9.46 6.34 -18.77
CA ARG A 376 -8.57 7.05 -17.81
C ARG A 376 -9.28 8.04 -16.90
N SER A 377 -10.46 8.55 -17.28
CA SER A 377 -11.26 9.46 -16.46
C SER A 377 -11.73 8.84 -15.15
N GLU A 378 -11.83 7.51 -15.10
CA GLU A 378 -12.29 6.73 -13.95
C GLU A 378 -11.11 6.19 -13.11
N LEU A 379 -9.89 6.37 -13.60
CA LEU A 379 -8.67 5.85 -12.99
C LEU A 379 -7.93 6.93 -12.21
N SER A 380 -7.56 6.59 -10.97
CA SER A 380 -6.43 7.20 -10.27
C SER A 380 -5.23 6.26 -10.34
N TYR A 381 -4.04 6.74 -9.94
CA TYR A 381 -2.85 5.90 -9.92
C TYR A 381 -3.05 4.67 -9.01
N ALA A 382 -3.54 4.87 -7.79
CA ALA A 382 -3.78 3.77 -6.86
C ALA A 382 -4.80 2.76 -7.42
N LYS A 383 -5.86 3.23 -8.10
CA LYS A 383 -6.83 2.35 -8.77
C LYS A 383 -6.18 1.56 -9.90
N LEU A 384 -5.41 2.20 -10.78
CA LEU A 384 -4.69 1.53 -11.86
C LEU A 384 -3.75 0.44 -11.32
N VAL A 385 -2.93 0.79 -10.32
CA VAL A 385 -1.99 -0.16 -9.71
C VAL A 385 -2.74 -1.34 -9.09
N ARG A 386 -3.85 -1.09 -8.40
CA ARG A 386 -4.66 -2.13 -7.78
C ARG A 386 -5.27 -3.07 -8.84
N GLN A 387 -5.92 -2.53 -9.87
CA GLN A 387 -6.53 -3.31 -10.94
C GLN A 387 -5.49 -4.18 -11.65
N LEU A 388 -4.33 -3.62 -11.98
CA LEU A 388 -3.24 -4.38 -12.60
C LEU A 388 -2.65 -5.43 -11.68
N ARG A 389 -2.43 -5.12 -10.40
CA ARG A 389 -1.93 -6.10 -9.43
C ARG A 389 -2.87 -7.29 -9.32
N ASN A 390 -4.18 -7.04 -9.24
CA ASN A 390 -5.20 -8.08 -9.18
C ASN A 390 -5.23 -8.91 -10.47
N ALA A 391 -5.23 -8.24 -11.64
CA ALA A 391 -5.22 -8.91 -12.93
C ALA A 391 -3.98 -9.78 -13.12
N VAL A 392 -2.80 -9.29 -12.74
CA VAL A 392 -1.53 -10.04 -12.83
C VAL A 392 -1.50 -11.21 -11.87
N ALA A 393 -2.01 -11.05 -10.64
CA ALA A 393 -2.03 -12.11 -9.64
C ALA A 393 -3.00 -13.24 -10.03
N LEU A 394 -4.16 -12.92 -10.60
CA LEU A 394 -5.24 -13.89 -10.84
C LEU A 394 -5.26 -14.44 -12.27
N SER A 395 -4.57 -13.79 -13.21
CA SER A 395 -4.55 -14.27 -14.57
C SER A 395 -3.80 -15.59 -14.68
N GLN A 396 -4.46 -16.55 -15.31
CA GLN A 396 -3.89 -17.85 -15.70
C GLN A 396 -3.24 -17.79 -17.09
N ARG A 397 -3.23 -16.62 -17.73
CA ARG A 397 -2.69 -16.42 -19.07
C ARG A 397 -1.31 -15.78 -19.01
N ASN A 398 -0.55 -16.01 -20.08
CA ASN A 398 0.74 -15.34 -20.31
C ASN A 398 0.57 -13.81 -20.54
N SER A 399 -0.62 -13.37 -20.93
CA SER A 399 -0.91 -11.97 -21.23
C SER A 399 -2.13 -11.44 -20.48
N ILE A 400 -2.10 -10.14 -20.18
CA ILE A 400 -3.28 -9.38 -19.74
C ILE A 400 -3.95 -8.75 -20.95
N GLY A 401 -5.19 -9.17 -21.22
CA GLY A 401 -6.11 -8.59 -22.17
C GLY A 401 -7.10 -7.64 -21.50
N VAL A 402 -8.02 -7.13 -22.31
CA VAL A 402 -9.10 -6.23 -21.86
C VAL A 402 -10.02 -6.94 -20.87
N GLU A 403 -10.31 -8.22 -21.10
CA GLU A 403 -11.19 -9.02 -20.26
C GLU A 403 -10.65 -9.20 -18.84
N GLU A 404 -9.34 -9.45 -18.68
CA GLU A 404 -8.73 -9.56 -17.35
C GLU A 404 -8.78 -8.23 -16.59
N ILE A 405 -8.62 -7.10 -17.29
CA ILE A 405 -8.74 -5.76 -16.67
C ILE A 405 -10.17 -5.49 -16.20
N LYS A 406 -11.17 -5.88 -16.99
CA LYS A 406 -12.58 -5.72 -16.62
C LYS A 406 -12.97 -6.64 -15.47
N ASN A 407 -12.68 -7.94 -15.59
CA ASN A 407 -13.10 -8.96 -14.63
C ASN A 407 -12.45 -8.81 -13.26
N TYR A 408 -11.20 -8.34 -13.21
CA TYR A 408 -10.46 -8.14 -11.95
C TYR A 408 -10.39 -6.67 -11.54
N GLY A 409 -11.13 -5.81 -12.25
CA GLY A 409 -11.20 -4.36 -12.05
C GLY A 409 -12.28 -3.90 -11.06
N GLU A 410 -13.25 -4.76 -10.75
CA GLU A 410 -14.38 -4.44 -9.87
C GLU A 410 -13.98 -4.43 -8.39
N SER A 411 -14.03 -3.23 -7.81
CA SER A 411 -13.44 -2.89 -6.51
C SER A 411 -14.51 -2.59 -5.46
N ASP A 412 -15.06 -3.63 -4.84
CA ASP A 412 -15.52 -3.48 -3.46
C ASP A 412 -14.46 -4.03 -2.50
N VAL A 413 -14.32 -3.44 -1.32
CA VAL A 413 -13.40 -3.90 -0.26
C VAL A 413 -13.65 -5.39 0.06
N VAL A 414 -14.90 -5.82 -0.10
CA VAL A 414 -15.37 -7.22 0.03
C VAL A 414 -14.77 -8.12 -1.05
N ASN A 415 -14.69 -7.65 -2.30
CA ASN A 415 -14.10 -8.40 -3.40
C ASN A 415 -12.57 -8.52 -3.26
N GLN A 416 -11.90 -7.62 -2.54
CA GLN A 416 -10.44 -7.70 -2.35
C GLN A 416 -10.03 -8.91 -1.50
N HIS A 417 -10.73 -9.18 -0.39
CA HIS A 417 -10.46 -10.37 0.43
C HIS A 417 -10.82 -11.67 -0.29
N LEU A 418 -11.83 -11.63 -1.16
CA LEU A 418 -12.21 -12.74 -2.02
C LEU A 418 -11.13 -13.02 -3.07
N LEU A 419 -10.65 -11.98 -3.75
CA LEU A 419 -9.60 -12.07 -4.77
C LEU A 419 -8.25 -12.51 -4.19
N GLU A 420 -7.85 -12.02 -3.01
CA GLU A 420 -6.66 -12.50 -2.30
C GLU A 420 -6.79 -13.98 -1.90
N THR A 421 -7.99 -14.41 -1.48
CA THR A 421 -8.28 -15.82 -1.18
C THR A 421 -8.24 -16.71 -2.42
N MET A 422 -8.80 -16.23 -3.54
CA MET A 422 -8.80 -16.96 -4.81
C MET A 422 -7.39 -17.08 -5.40
N ALA A 423 -6.56 -16.04 -5.29
CA ALA A 423 -5.16 -16.10 -5.70
C ALA A 423 -4.40 -17.19 -4.92
N ASP A 424 -4.51 -17.17 -3.59
CA ASP A 424 -3.84 -18.15 -2.73
C ASP A 424 -4.27 -19.60 -3.03
N GLU A 425 -5.56 -19.85 -3.26
CA GLU A 425 -6.03 -21.21 -3.58
C GLU A 425 -5.59 -21.69 -4.96
N GLN A 426 -5.48 -20.77 -5.94
CA GLN A 426 -5.02 -21.11 -7.29
C GLN A 426 -3.53 -21.42 -7.36
N PHE A 427 -2.69 -20.76 -6.55
CA PHE A 427 -1.24 -20.99 -6.54
C PHE A 427 -0.82 -22.20 -5.68
N PHE A 428 -1.66 -22.64 -4.74
CA PHE A 428 -1.33 -23.73 -3.81
C PHE A 428 -2.23 -24.97 -3.97
N LYS A 429 -2.65 -25.29 -5.20
CA LYS A 429 -3.50 -26.47 -5.48
C LYS A 429 -2.92 -27.81 -4.99
N ASP A 430 -1.59 -27.98 -5.08
CA ASP A 430 -0.95 -29.30 -4.89
C ASP A 430 -0.52 -29.62 -3.46
N GLN A 431 -0.63 -28.69 -2.51
CA GLN A 431 -0.29 -28.97 -1.10
C GLN A 431 -1.42 -29.67 -0.31
N GLN A 432 -2.49 -30.09 -0.98
CA GLN A 432 -3.55 -30.92 -0.39
C GLN A 432 -3.15 -32.41 -0.23
N SER A 433 -1.99 -32.83 -0.77
CA SER A 433 -1.56 -34.23 -0.79
C SER A 433 -0.42 -34.58 0.16
N ALA A 434 0.01 -33.66 1.03
CA ALA A 434 1.01 -33.95 2.05
C ALA A 434 0.41 -33.76 3.46
N ASN A 435 0.16 -34.89 4.11
CA ASN A 435 -0.24 -35.09 5.51
C ASN A 435 -1.76 -35.20 5.75
N PHE A 436 -2.28 -36.40 5.46
CA PHE A 436 -3.16 -37.09 6.40
C PHE A 436 -2.32 -37.96 7.33
#